data_AF-A0A0J8FTK5-F1
#
_entry.id   AF-A0A0J8FTK5-F1
#
_cell.length_a   1.000
_cell.length_b   1.000
_cell.length_c   1.000
_cell.angle_alpha   90.00
_cell.angle_beta   90.00
_cell.angle_gamma   90.00
#
_symmetry.space_group_name_H-M   'P 1'
#
loop_
_entity.id
_entity.type
_entity.pdbx_description
1 polymer ?
#
loop_
_entity_poly.entity_id
_entity_poly.type
_entity_poly.pdbx_seq_one_letter_code
_entity_poly.pdbx_strand_id
1 'polypeptide(L)'
;MRLFDLIPTQYRIAAVGLLLVMLAAGSAALAWTVQGWRYGQQLERQARLHADTLNELSQASAALQRTEQGKRFALVQRLQNKDQTHHKELTDEQTKQARLRDRLATADLQLSVVLAATDATSGCSVLSTTATGRVVHGTTRAQLDPAHAQRIIGITDAGDQGMIALRACQAYAKEVSTPK
;
A
#
# COMPACT_ATOMS: atom_id res chain seq x y z
N MET A 1 -78.88 47.10 14.42
CA MET A 1 -79.79 46.36 15.32
C MET A 1 -78.98 45.89 16.52
N ARG A 2 -79.31 46.36 17.73
CA ARG A 2 -78.49 46.19 18.94
C ARG A 2 -78.69 44.79 19.52
N LEU A 3 -77.75 43.88 19.23
CA LEU A 3 -77.65 42.55 19.86
C LEU A 3 -77.68 42.59 21.40
N PHE A 4 -77.37 43.76 21.99
CA PHE A 4 -77.39 43.99 23.43
C PHE A 4 -78.79 44.09 24.05
N ASP A 5 -79.85 44.38 23.28
CA ASP A 5 -81.21 44.55 23.81
C ASP A 5 -82.02 43.26 23.96
N LEU A 6 -81.49 42.12 23.47
CA LEU A 6 -82.11 40.80 23.66
C LEU A 6 -81.59 40.01 24.89
N ILE A 7 -80.61 40.55 25.62
CA ILE A 7 -79.96 39.87 26.75
C ILE A 7 -80.47 40.46 28.08
N PRO A 8 -81.00 39.64 29.01
CA PRO A 8 -81.44 40.12 30.33
C PRO A 8 -80.32 40.85 31.05
N THR A 9 -80.65 41.92 31.79
CA THR A 9 -79.68 42.81 32.47
C THR A 9 -78.66 42.06 33.34
N GLN A 10 -79.08 40.95 33.96
CA GLN A 10 -78.21 40.03 34.72
C GLN A 10 -77.10 39.33 33.90
N TYR A 11 -77.31 39.07 32.60
CA TYR A 11 -76.34 38.41 31.73
C TYR A 11 -75.50 39.39 30.89
N ARG A 12 -75.83 40.68 30.86
CA ARG A 12 -75.07 41.68 30.11
C ARG A 12 -73.62 41.80 30.58
N ILE A 13 -73.40 41.74 31.90
CA ILE A 13 -72.04 41.82 32.47
C ILE A 13 -71.23 40.56 32.10
N ALA A 14 -71.85 39.38 32.16
CA ALA A 14 -71.23 38.13 31.75
C ALA A 14 -70.89 38.11 30.25
N ALA A 15 -71.79 38.61 29.40
CA ALA A 15 -71.56 38.73 27.95
C ALA A 15 -70.42 39.69 27.62
N VAL A 16 -70.34 40.84 28.31
CA VAL A 16 -69.23 41.80 28.15
C VAL A 16 -67.91 41.19 28.65
N GLY A 17 -67.92 40.48 29.78
CA GLY A 17 -66.74 39.78 30.30
C GLY A 17 -66.23 38.72 29.32
N LEU A 18 -67.12 37.93 28.73
CA LEU A 18 -66.77 36.89 27.76
C LEU A 18 -66.21 37.49 26.47
N LEU A 19 -66.76 38.62 26.02
CA LEU A 19 -66.28 39.34 24.83
C LEU A 19 -64.89 39.95 25.07
N LEU A 20 -64.62 40.49 26.26
CA LEU A 20 -63.29 40.97 26.64
C LEU A 20 -62.26 39.84 26.71
N VAL A 21 -62.63 38.68 27.27
CA VAL A 21 -61.75 37.50 27.32
C VAL A 21 -61.43 37.00 25.91
N MET A 22 -62.43 36.94 25.02
CA MET A 22 -62.22 36.52 23.63
C MET A 22 -61.31 37.49 22.87
N LEU A 23 -61.47 38.81 23.12
CA LEU A 23 -60.63 39.84 22.51
C LEU A 23 -59.18 39.76 23.01
N ALA A 24 -58.98 39.55 24.31
CA ALA A 24 -57.66 39.40 24.93
C ALA A 24 -56.96 38.10 24.49
N ALA A 25 -57.69 36.98 24.40
CA ALA A 25 -57.16 35.72 23.92
C ALA A 25 -56.79 35.79 22.42
N GLY A 26 -57.63 36.44 21.61
CA GLY A 26 -57.37 36.64 20.18
C GLY A 26 -56.12 37.50 19.92
N SER A 27 -55.93 38.59 20.66
CA SER A 27 -54.75 39.44 20.51
C SER A 27 -53.47 38.75 20.98
N ALA A 28 -53.53 37.97 22.07
CA ALA A 28 -52.40 37.17 22.54
C ALA A 28 -52.01 36.08 21.53
N ALA A 29 -52.99 35.39 20.92
CA ALA A 29 -52.73 34.39 19.90
C ALA A 29 -52.05 35.00 18.66
N LEU A 30 -52.52 36.17 18.20
CA LEU A 30 -51.93 36.89 17.07
C LEU A 30 -50.52 37.40 17.37
N ALA A 31 -50.26 37.90 18.59
CA ALA A 31 -48.92 38.30 18.99
C ALA A 31 -47.95 37.11 19.01
N TRP A 32 -48.41 35.94 19.44
CA TRP A 32 -47.62 34.71 19.46
C TRP A 32 -47.27 34.20 18.06
N THR A 33 -48.21 34.22 17.11
CA THR A 33 -47.93 33.78 15.72
C THR A 33 -46.93 34.70 15.02
N VAL A 34 -47.02 36.00 15.23
CA VAL A 34 -46.06 36.98 14.69
C VAL A 34 -44.67 36.79 15.31
N GLN A 35 -44.61 36.54 16.62
CA GLN A 35 -43.34 36.22 17.28
C GLN A 35 -42.73 34.92 16.75
N GLY A 36 -43.53 33.86 16.62
CA GLY A 36 -43.10 32.58 16.06
C GLY A 36 -42.55 32.72 14.65
N TRP A 37 -43.20 33.51 13.79
CA TRP A 37 -42.71 33.78 12.44
C TRP A 37 -41.36 34.49 12.45
N ARG A 38 -41.19 35.51 13.30
CA ARG A 38 -39.93 36.25 13.41
C ARG A 38 -38.78 35.35 13.90
N TYR A 39 -39.03 34.52 14.90
CA TYR A 39 -38.03 33.55 15.39
C TYR A 39 -37.72 32.47 14.35
N GLY A 40 -38.73 31.97 13.63
CA GLY A 40 -38.55 31.03 12.53
C GLY A 40 -37.64 31.58 11.43
N GLN A 41 -37.88 32.82 10.98
CA GLN A 41 -37.02 33.47 9.99
C GLN A 41 -35.58 33.70 10.47
N GLN A 42 -35.37 33.90 11.77
CA GLN A 42 -34.02 34.02 12.34
C GLN A 42 -33.32 32.66 12.38
N LEU A 43 -34.02 31.60 12.79
CA LEU A 43 -33.50 30.23 12.78
C LEU A 43 -33.12 29.80 11.36
N GLU A 44 -33.99 30.05 10.37
CA GLU A 44 -33.71 29.72 8.98
C GLU A 44 -32.47 30.47 8.45
N ARG A 45 -32.33 31.76 8.78
CA ARG A 45 -31.14 32.53 8.40
C ARG A 45 -29.88 31.97 9.04
N GLN A 46 -29.91 31.65 10.32
CA GLN A 46 -28.77 31.07 11.02
C GLN A 46 -28.43 29.67 10.48
N ALA A 47 -29.44 28.84 10.21
CA ALA A 47 -29.26 27.52 9.63
C ALA A 47 -28.65 27.59 8.22
N ARG A 48 -29.07 28.56 7.39
CA ARG A 48 -28.48 28.80 6.07
C ARG A 48 -27.02 29.24 6.18
N LEU A 49 -26.71 30.22 7.02
CA LEU A 49 -25.32 30.66 7.22
C LEU A 49 -24.42 29.52 7.72
N HIS A 50 -24.91 28.70 8.65
CA HIS A 50 -24.18 27.52 9.12
C HIS A 50 -24.01 26.47 8.03
N ALA A 51 -25.05 26.21 7.24
CA ALA A 51 -24.98 25.28 6.11
C ALA A 51 -23.99 25.75 5.05
N ASP A 52 -23.99 27.05 4.73
CA ASP A 52 -23.05 27.66 3.79
C ASP A 52 -21.61 27.54 4.31
N THR A 53 -21.38 27.86 5.59
CA THR A 53 -20.06 27.73 6.23
C THR A 53 -19.55 26.28 6.21
N LEU A 54 -20.42 25.32 6.56
CA LEU A 54 -20.07 23.89 6.52
C LEU A 54 -19.79 23.41 5.11
N ASN A 55 -20.54 23.91 4.13
CA ASN A 55 -20.34 23.58 2.73
C ASN A 55 -19.00 24.12 2.21
N GLU A 56 -18.64 25.36 2.55
CA GLU A 56 -17.33 25.93 2.23
C GLU A 56 -16.18 25.13 2.87
N LEU A 57 -16.31 24.78 4.15
CA LEU A 57 -15.32 23.96 4.86
C LEU A 57 -15.19 22.55 4.24
N SER A 58 -16.32 21.95 3.88
CA SER A 58 -16.37 20.66 3.19
C SER A 58 -15.70 20.73 1.82
N GLN A 59 -15.94 21.79 1.05
CA GLN A 59 -15.30 21.97 -0.25
C GLN A 59 -13.79 22.21 -0.12
N ALA A 60 -13.36 23.02 0.85
CA ALA A 60 -11.95 23.27 1.13
C ALA A 60 -11.22 21.99 1.58
N SER A 61 -11.81 21.22 2.49
CA SER A 61 -11.24 19.94 2.94
C SER A 61 -11.23 18.90 1.81
N ALA A 62 -12.27 18.82 0.98
CA ALA A 62 -12.29 17.94 -0.19
C ALA A 62 -11.24 18.35 -1.22
N ALA A 63 -10.99 19.65 -1.42
CA ALA A 63 -9.92 20.13 -2.29
C ALA A 63 -8.54 19.71 -1.77
N LEU A 64 -8.28 19.91 -0.47
CA LEU A 64 -7.03 19.45 0.17
C LEU A 64 -6.85 17.94 0.02
N GLN A 65 -7.88 17.15 0.32
CA GLN A 65 -7.85 15.69 0.17
C GLN A 65 -7.54 15.27 -1.28
N ARG A 66 -8.12 15.92 -2.29
CA ARG A 66 -7.80 15.63 -3.70
C ARG A 66 -6.33 15.90 -4.02
N THR A 67 -5.76 16.98 -3.50
CA THR A 67 -4.32 17.27 -3.72
C THR A 67 -3.42 16.23 -3.07
N GLU A 68 -3.76 15.77 -1.85
CA GLU A 68 -2.99 14.73 -1.18
C GLU A 68 -3.14 13.38 -1.88
N GLN A 69 -4.35 13.01 -2.30
CA GLN A 69 -4.59 11.79 -3.07
C GLN A 69 -3.82 11.79 -4.39
N GLY A 70 -3.77 12.92 -5.11
CA GLY A 70 -2.98 13.05 -6.33
C GLY A 70 -1.48 12.84 -6.08
N LYS A 71 -0.93 13.40 -4.99
CA LYS A 71 0.45 13.18 -4.59
C LYS A 71 0.71 11.71 -4.24
N ARG A 72 -0.18 11.08 -3.48
CA ARG A 72 -0.09 9.65 -3.12
C ARG A 72 -0.14 8.78 -4.37
N PHE A 73 -1.06 9.06 -5.30
CA PHE A 73 -1.17 8.31 -6.55
C PHE A 73 0.10 8.44 -7.40
N ALA A 74 0.64 9.64 -7.56
CA ALA A 74 1.89 9.86 -8.29
C ALA A 74 3.08 9.12 -7.65
N LEU A 75 3.14 9.09 -6.31
CA LEU A 75 4.17 8.35 -5.58
C LEU A 75 4.02 6.84 -5.77
N VAL A 76 2.80 6.32 -5.63
CA VAL A 76 2.49 4.90 -5.84
C VAL A 76 2.82 4.48 -7.28
N GLN A 77 2.45 5.28 -8.27
CA GLN A 77 2.77 5.00 -9.67
C GLN A 77 4.29 4.97 -9.90
N ARG A 78 5.03 5.89 -9.27
CA ARG A 78 6.50 5.89 -9.34
C ARG A 78 7.10 4.65 -8.68
N LEU A 79 6.58 4.24 -7.52
CA LEU A 79 7.02 3.02 -6.84
C LEU A 79 6.72 1.77 -7.68
N GLN A 80 5.50 1.65 -8.20
CA GLN A 80 5.12 0.54 -9.09
C GLN A 80 6.00 0.46 -10.35
N ASN A 81 6.30 1.59 -10.99
CA ASN A 81 7.20 1.60 -12.14
C ASN A 81 8.61 1.15 -11.76
N LYS A 82 9.14 1.59 -10.61
CA LYS A 82 10.45 1.15 -10.13
C LYS A 82 10.47 -0.33 -9.82
N ASP A 83 9.47 -0.83 -9.09
CA ASP A 83 9.35 -2.24 -8.75
C ASP A 83 9.20 -3.10 -10.00
N GLN A 84 8.41 -2.66 -10.98
CA GLN A 84 8.25 -3.38 -12.24
C GLN A 84 9.57 -3.43 -13.03
N THR A 85 10.32 -2.33 -13.09
CA THR A 85 11.64 -2.31 -13.75
C THR A 85 12.62 -3.23 -13.02
N HIS A 86 12.74 -3.11 -11.70
CA HIS A 86 13.61 -3.97 -10.91
C HIS A 86 13.24 -5.45 -11.03
N HIS A 87 11.94 -5.78 -11.04
CA HIS A 87 11.49 -7.15 -11.21
C HIS A 87 11.85 -7.71 -12.60
N LYS A 88 11.70 -6.91 -13.65
CA LYS A 88 12.12 -7.29 -15.02
C LYS A 88 13.62 -7.49 -15.11
N GLU A 89 14.42 -6.56 -14.58
CA GLU A 89 15.88 -6.66 -14.55
C GLU A 89 16.32 -7.94 -13.81
N LEU A 90 15.74 -8.22 -12.64
CA LEU A 90 16.03 -9.44 -11.89
C LEU A 90 15.66 -10.71 -12.67
N THR A 91 14.50 -10.71 -13.33
CA THR A 91 14.05 -11.86 -14.12
C THR A 91 14.93 -12.08 -15.35
N ASP A 92 15.35 -11.01 -16.01
CA ASP A 92 16.22 -11.05 -17.18
C ASP A 92 17.61 -11.57 -16.80
N GLU A 93 18.19 -11.10 -15.70
CA GLU A 93 19.48 -11.60 -15.20
C GLU A 93 19.41 -13.07 -14.76
N GLN A 94 18.34 -13.47 -14.06
CA GLN A 94 18.11 -14.89 -13.73
C GLN A 94 17.98 -15.75 -14.99
N THR A 95 17.29 -15.26 -16.01
CA THR A 95 17.14 -15.97 -17.28
C THR A 95 18.49 -16.09 -18.01
N LYS A 96 19.31 -15.03 -18.01
CA LYS A 96 20.67 -15.08 -18.58
C LYS A 96 21.54 -16.09 -17.84
N GLN A 97 21.51 -16.09 -16.52
CA GLN A 97 22.25 -17.06 -15.71
C GLN A 97 21.78 -18.50 -15.98
N ALA A 98 20.46 -18.74 -16.08
CA ALA A 98 19.91 -20.04 -16.43
C ALA A 98 20.39 -20.50 -17.83
N ARG A 99 20.37 -19.61 -18.83
CA ARG A 99 20.92 -19.90 -20.16
C ARG A 99 22.42 -20.17 -20.15
N LEU A 100 23.20 -19.45 -19.34
CA LEU A 100 24.63 -19.72 -19.20
C LEU A 100 24.89 -21.09 -18.55
N ARG A 101 24.11 -21.46 -17.53
CA ARG A 101 24.13 -22.81 -16.93
C ARG A 101 23.77 -23.88 -17.96
N ASP A 102 22.76 -23.64 -18.77
CA ASP A 102 22.34 -24.59 -19.82
C ASP A 102 23.39 -24.73 -20.94
N ARG A 103 24.09 -23.65 -21.31
CA ARG A 103 25.22 -23.71 -22.26
C ARG A 103 26.46 -24.38 -21.67
N LEU A 104 26.73 -24.18 -20.38
CA LEU A 104 27.75 -24.94 -19.64
C LEU A 104 27.40 -26.43 -19.59
N ALA A 105 26.11 -26.76 -19.50
CA ALA A 105 25.59 -28.12 -19.54
C ALA A 105 25.77 -28.80 -20.91
N THR A 106 25.57 -28.06 -22.00
CA THR A 106 25.50 -28.59 -23.37
C THR A 106 26.81 -28.51 -24.16
N ALA A 107 27.96 -28.55 -23.48
CA ALA A 107 29.29 -28.85 -24.03
C ALA A 107 30.11 -27.73 -24.70
N ASP A 108 29.67 -26.46 -24.69
CA ASP A 108 30.40 -25.37 -25.38
C ASP A 108 31.41 -24.60 -24.48
N LEU A 109 31.37 -24.80 -23.16
CA LEU A 109 32.37 -24.28 -22.21
C LEU A 109 32.86 -25.41 -21.28
N GLN A 110 34.05 -25.95 -21.57
CA GLN A 110 34.65 -27.01 -20.74
C GLN A 110 35.29 -26.40 -19.49
N LEU A 111 34.74 -26.72 -18.31
CA LEU A 111 35.33 -26.33 -17.03
C LEU A 111 36.64 -27.11 -16.85
N SER A 112 37.78 -26.43 -17.01
CA SER A 112 39.09 -27.04 -16.85
C SER A 112 39.66 -26.67 -15.48
N VAL A 113 39.69 -27.66 -14.57
CA VAL A 113 40.26 -27.50 -13.23
C VAL A 113 41.77 -27.68 -13.34
N VAL A 114 42.51 -26.70 -12.82
CA VAL A 114 43.96 -26.80 -12.65
C VAL A 114 44.21 -27.69 -11.44
N LEU A 115 44.74 -28.90 -11.63
CA LEU A 115 45.18 -29.71 -10.50
C LEU A 115 46.44 -29.06 -9.94
N ALA A 116 46.43 -28.78 -8.63
CA ALA A 116 47.68 -28.59 -7.91
C ALA A 116 48.46 -29.90 -8.02
N ALA A 117 49.67 -29.85 -8.59
CA ALA A 117 50.57 -30.99 -8.62
C ALA A 117 50.97 -31.32 -7.18
N THR A 118 50.16 -32.11 -6.49
CA THR A 118 50.60 -32.85 -5.31
C THR A 118 51.03 -34.20 -5.83
N ASP A 119 52.33 -34.46 -5.76
CA ASP A 119 52.97 -35.71 -6.14
C ASP A 119 52.18 -36.91 -5.60
N ALA A 120 51.41 -37.54 -6.49
CA ALA A 120 50.83 -38.85 -6.26
C ALA A 120 51.42 -39.78 -7.30
N THR A 121 52.59 -40.34 -6.95
CA THR A 121 53.21 -41.50 -7.55
C THR A 121 52.19 -42.62 -7.73
N SER A 122 51.74 -42.85 -8.98
CA SER A 122 51.06 -44.08 -9.39
C SER A 122 51.06 -44.13 -10.92
N GLY A 123 51.89 -45.01 -11.47
CA GLY A 123 52.34 -44.97 -12.85
C GLY A 123 51.30 -45.29 -13.92
N CYS A 124 51.39 -44.58 -15.05
CA CYS A 124 51.63 -45.17 -16.35
C CYS A 124 52.09 -44.07 -17.32
N SER A 125 53.19 -44.35 -18.02
CA SER A 125 53.88 -43.48 -18.98
C SER A 125 53.03 -43.19 -20.21
N VAL A 126 53.11 -41.95 -20.74
CA VAL A 126 53.36 -41.71 -22.18
C VAL A 126 54.24 -40.47 -22.31
N LEU A 127 55.47 -40.65 -22.84
CA LEU A 127 56.34 -39.57 -23.31
C LEU A 127 55.69 -38.86 -24.51
N SER A 128 55.68 -37.53 -24.51
CA SER A 128 55.55 -36.77 -25.76
C SER A 128 56.71 -35.77 -25.89
N THR A 129 57.34 -35.88 -27.04
CA THR A 129 58.55 -35.26 -27.58
C THR A 129 58.67 -33.74 -27.36
N THR A 130 59.89 -33.32 -27.03
CA THR A 130 60.35 -31.93 -26.94
C THR A 130 60.22 -31.20 -28.27
N ALA A 131 59.52 -30.06 -28.29
CA ALA A 131 59.68 -29.04 -29.32
C ALA A 131 59.69 -27.64 -28.67
N THR A 132 60.66 -26.84 -29.10
CA THR A 132 61.02 -25.50 -28.66
C THR A 132 59.88 -24.50 -28.84
N GLY A 133 59.33 -24.02 -27.73
CA GLY A 133 58.36 -22.92 -27.69
C GLY A 133 58.00 -22.62 -26.25
N ARG A 134 58.60 -21.57 -25.69
CA ARG A 134 58.43 -21.15 -24.29
C ARG A 134 56.99 -20.69 -24.05
N VAL A 135 56.11 -21.62 -23.71
CA VAL A 135 54.86 -21.38 -23.01
C VAL A 135 54.93 -22.19 -21.73
N VAL A 136 54.93 -21.51 -20.60
CA VAL A 136 55.01 -22.07 -19.24
C VAL A 136 54.07 -23.28 -19.15
N HIS A 137 54.64 -24.47 -18.96
CA HIS A 137 53.88 -25.69 -18.65
C HIS A 137 53.35 -25.60 -17.21
N GLY A 138 52.27 -24.85 -17.04
CA GLY A 138 51.47 -24.85 -15.82
C GLY A 138 50.54 -26.06 -15.83
N THR A 139 50.79 -26.98 -14.89
CA THR A 139 49.84 -27.90 -14.23
C THR A 139 48.84 -28.67 -15.12
N THR A 140 49.01 -29.99 -15.17
CA THR A 140 48.10 -30.97 -15.79
C THR A 140 46.63 -30.66 -15.44
N ARG A 141 45.83 -30.22 -16.42
CA ARG A 141 44.39 -29.98 -16.24
C ARG A 141 43.64 -31.28 -16.52
N ALA A 142 42.91 -31.81 -15.53
CA ALA A 142 41.98 -32.91 -15.75
C ALA A 142 40.60 -32.34 -16.06
N GLN A 143 39.98 -32.86 -17.12
CA GLN A 143 38.63 -32.47 -17.52
C GLN A 143 37.61 -33.16 -16.61
N LEU A 144 36.74 -32.38 -15.96
CA LEU A 144 35.68 -32.92 -15.12
C LEU A 144 34.49 -33.33 -15.98
N ASP A 145 33.95 -34.53 -15.74
CA ASP A 145 32.74 -35.02 -16.41
C ASP A 145 31.57 -34.02 -16.23
N PRO A 146 30.90 -33.56 -17.31
CA PRO A 146 29.84 -32.56 -17.26
C PRO A 146 28.71 -32.90 -16.28
N ALA A 147 28.35 -34.18 -16.16
CA ALA A 147 27.31 -34.63 -15.24
C ALA A 147 27.76 -34.52 -13.77
N HIS A 148 29.03 -34.79 -13.48
CA HIS A 148 29.62 -34.56 -12.15
C HIS A 148 29.76 -33.07 -11.83
N ALA A 149 30.21 -32.25 -12.78
CA ALA A 149 30.32 -30.80 -12.58
C ALA A 149 28.96 -30.15 -12.25
N GLN A 150 27.90 -30.53 -12.98
CA GLN A 150 26.54 -30.07 -12.71
C GLN A 150 26.03 -30.48 -11.34
N ARG A 151 26.26 -31.73 -10.92
CA ARG A 151 25.86 -32.20 -9.59
C ARG A 151 26.54 -31.40 -8.48
N ILE A 152 27.84 -31.13 -8.62
CA ILE A 152 28.58 -30.30 -7.64
C ILE A 152 27.97 -28.89 -7.58
N ILE A 153 27.72 -28.26 -8.72
CA ILE A 153 27.13 -26.91 -8.76
C ILE A 153 25.72 -26.89 -8.16
N GLY A 154 24.88 -27.89 -8.47
CA GLY A 154 23.52 -27.99 -7.93
C GLY A 154 23.49 -28.21 -6.42
N ILE A 155 24.39 -29.04 -5.88
CA ILE A 155 24.52 -29.26 -4.44
C ILE A 155 24.93 -27.96 -3.73
N THR A 156 25.90 -27.21 -4.29
CA THR A 156 26.32 -25.94 -3.70
C THR A 156 25.21 -24.89 -3.76
N ASP A 157 24.49 -24.79 -4.88
CA ASP A 157 23.36 -23.86 -5.06
C ASP A 157 22.22 -24.13 -4.05
N ALA A 158 21.83 -25.40 -3.90
CA ALA A 158 20.82 -25.82 -2.93
C ALA A 158 21.29 -25.60 -1.47
N GLY A 159 22.58 -25.84 -1.20
CA GLY A 159 23.19 -25.58 0.10
C GLY A 159 23.15 -24.10 0.48
N ASP A 160 23.48 -23.22 -0.46
CA ASP A 160 23.47 -21.76 -0.24
C ASP A 160 22.04 -21.24 -0.01
N GLN A 161 21.07 -21.71 -0.80
CA GLN A 161 19.65 -21.42 -0.57
C GLN A 161 19.18 -21.88 0.82
N GLY A 162 19.59 -23.08 1.24
CA GLY A 162 19.30 -23.62 2.58
C GLY A 162 19.86 -22.75 3.70
N MET A 163 21.12 -22.29 3.58
CA MET A 163 21.73 -21.40 4.58
C MET A 163 21.06 -20.04 4.65
N ILE A 164 20.63 -19.48 3.51
CA ILE A 164 19.86 -18.23 3.46
C ILE A 164 18.53 -18.40 4.19
N ALA A 165 17.78 -19.47 3.89
CA ALA A 165 16.51 -19.77 4.55
C ALA A 165 16.68 -19.96 6.07
N LEU A 166 17.73 -20.67 6.48
CA LEU A 166 18.03 -20.90 7.90
C LEU A 166 18.35 -19.59 8.63
N ARG A 167 19.14 -18.69 8.02
CA ARG A 167 19.39 -17.35 8.60
C ARG A 167 18.10 -16.56 8.74
N ALA A 168 17.19 -16.62 7.76
CA ALA A 168 15.90 -15.95 7.85
C ALA A 168 15.06 -16.49 9.02
N CYS A 169 14.99 -17.81 9.18
CA CYS A 169 14.32 -18.44 10.32
C CYS A 169 14.95 -18.04 11.66
N GLN A 170 16.29 -17.99 11.73
CA GLN A 170 17.00 -17.56 12.94
C GLN A 170 16.75 -16.09 13.28
N ALA A 171 16.69 -15.21 12.29
CA ALA A 171 16.36 -13.80 12.49
C ALA A 171 14.94 -13.64 13.05
N TYR A 172 13.96 -14.33 12.44
CA TYR A 172 12.57 -14.32 12.91
C TYR A 172 12.43 -14.87 14.34
N ALA A 173 13.07 -16.00 14.64
CA ALA A 173 13.04 -16.57 15.98
C ALA A 173 13.63 -15.63 17.03
N LYS A 174 14.72 -14.91 16.70
CA LYS A 174 15.30 -13.89 17.59
C LYS A 174 14.31 -12.76 17.85
N GLU A 175 13.72 -12.19 16.81
CA GLU A 175 12.75 -11.10 16.91
C GLU A 175 11.52 -11.45 17.77
N VAL A 176 11.02 -12.68 17.63
CA VAL A 176 9.88 -13.16 18.44
C VAL A 176 10.29 -13.52 19.87
N SER A 177 11.52 -13.97 20.09
CA SER A 177 12.03 -14.39 21.41
C SER A 177 12.54 -13.24 22.29
N THR A 178 12.87 -12.08 21.70
CA THR A 178 13.26 -10.90 22.49
C THR A 178 12.02 -10.25 23.10
N PRO A 179 11.82 -10.32 24.43
CA PRO A 179 10.73 -9.60 25.07
C PRO A 179 10.95 -8.09 24.89
N LYS A 180 9.85 -7.38 24.67
CA LYS A 180 9.82 -5.93 24.43
C LYS A 180 10.20 -5.13 25.67
#